data_AF-A0A939W2W7-F1
#
_entry.id   AF-A0A939W2W7-F1
#
_cell.length_a   1.000
_cell.length_b   1.000
_cell.length_c   1.000
_cell.angle_alpha   90.00
_cell.angle_beta   90.00
_cell.angle_gamma   90.00
#
_symmetry.space_group_name_H-M   'P 1'
#
loop_
_entity.id
_entity.type
_entity.pdbx_description
1 polymer ?
#
loop_
_entity_poly.entity_id
_entity_poly.type
_entity_poly.pdbx_seq_one_letter_code
_entity_poly.pdbx_strand_id
1 'polypeptide(L)' 'KKSSKEELRLFRNAFYAKNGYIFNDSTLNDFFNTSITYWPDDSVTQSSIKMSKEEKILIEMIQAAERGESPEAVFDKYKQ' A
#
# COMPACT_ATOMS: atom_id res chain seq x y z
N LYS A 1 -14.54 -15.40 -1.22
CA LYS A 1 -13.07 -15.28 -0.98
C LYS A 1 -12.66 -13.95 -1.61
N LYS A 2 -12.03 -13.02 -0.88
CA LYS A 2 -11.51 -11.78 -1.50
C LYS A 2 -10.58 -12.20 -2.64
N SER A 3 -10.70 -11.55 -3.80
CA SER A 3 -9.84 -11.84 -4.95
C SER A 3 -8.41 -11.40 -4.63
N SER A 4 -7.41 -12.06 -5.23
CA SER A 4 -5.98 -11.71 -5.04
C SER A 4 -5.70 -10.23 -5.29
N LYS A 5 -6.44 -9.58 -6.20
CA LYS A 5 -6.33 -8.15 -6.48
C LYS A 5 -6.72 -7.27 -5.30
N GLU A 6 -7.81 -7.59 -4.60
CA GLU A 6 -8.22 -6.83 -3.41
C GLU A 6 -7.25 -7.05 -2.24
N GLU A 7 -6.70 -8.25 -2.10
CA GLU A 7 -5.66 -8.52 -1.09
C GLU A 7 -4.39 -7.72 -1.35
N LEU A 8 -3.94 -7.67 -2.60
CA LEU A 8 -2.80 -6.85 -3.04
C LEU A 8 -3.08 -5.36 -2.80
N ARG A 9 -4.29 -4.89 -3.10
CA ARG A 9 -4.72 -3.51 -2.83
C ARG A 9 -4.64 -3.18 -1.34
N LEU A 10 -5.11 -4.07 -0.47
CA LEU A 10 -5.00 -3.88 0.98
C LEU A 10 -3.52 -3.84 1.40
N PHE A 11 -2.69 -4.75 0.88
CA PHE A 11 -1.28 -4.79 1.22
C PHE A 11 -0.52 -3.53 0.78
N ARG A 12 -0.79 -3.03 -0.43
CA ARG A 12 -0.25 -1.75 -0.92
C ARG A 12 -0.64 -0.58 -0.01
N ASN A 13 -1.90 -0.55 0.41
CA ASN A 13 -2.41 0.55 1.25
C ASN A 13 -1.97 0.45 2.72
N ALA A 14 -1.52 -0.73 3.18
CA ALA A 14 -1.03 -0.91 4.54
C ALA A 14 0.18 0.00 4.86
N PHE A 15 1.04 0.30 3.87
CA PHE A 15 2.14 1.25 4.03
C PHE A 15 1.66 2.67 4.32
N TYR A 16 0.57 3.10 3.70
CA TYR A 16 -0.05 4.41 3.96
C TYR A 16 -0.77 4.41 5.31
N ALA A 17 -1.52 3.35 5.62
CA ALA A 17 -2.23 3.20 6.88
C ALA A 17 -1.27 3.22 8.08
N LYS A 18 -0.11 2.54 7.98
CA LYS A 18 0.95 2.55 9.00
C LYS A 18 1.46 3.96 9.32
N ASN A 19 1.37 4.89 8.37
CA ASN A 19 1.78 6.28 8.54
C ASN A 19 0.63 7.20 8.97
N GLY A 20 -0.55 6.65 9.31
CA GLY A 20 -1.71 7.42 9.76
C GLY A 20 -2.54 8.06 8.65
N TYR A 21 -2.34 7.66 7.39
CA TYR A 21 -3.11 8.19 6.27
C TYR A 21 -4.60 7.83 6.39
N ILE A 22 -5.48 8.82 6.26
CA ILE A 22 -6.93 8.65 6.24
C ILE A 22 -7.40 8.45 4.80
N PHE A 23 -8.06 7.32 4.52
CA PHE A 23 -8.52 6.98 3.18
C PHE A 23 -9.88 7.61 2.87
N ASN A 24 -10.00 8.25 1.70
CA ASN A 24 -11.31 8.68 1.17
C ASN A 24 -12.17 7.51 0.68
N ASP A 25 -11.54 6.38 0.35
CA ASP A 25 -12.24 5.15 -0.03
C ASP A 25 -12.82 4.46 1.20
N SER A 26 -14.15 4.32 1.25
CA SER A 26 -14.83 3.74 2.41
C SER A 26 -14.40 2.31 2.70
N THR A 27 -14.12 1.49 1.68
CA THR A 27 -13.72 0.09 1.89
C THR A 27 -12.35 -0.01 2.56
N LEU A 28 -11.40 0.85 2.17
CA LEU A 28 -10.09 0.92 2.82
C LEU A 28 -10.20 1.50 4.23
N ASN A 29 -10.98 2.56 4.39
CA ASN A 29 -11.18 3.20 5.68
C ASN A 29 -11.80 2.21 6.69
N ASP A 30 -12.91 1.56 6.30
CA ASP A 30 -13.59 0.54 7.12
C ASP A 30 -12.65 -0.62 7.46
N PHE A 31 -11.83 -1.08 6.50
CA PHE A 31 -10.88 -2.16 6.75
C PHE A 31 -9.82 -1.77 7.79
N PHE A 32 -9.14 -0.63 7.61
CA PHE A 32 -8.03 -0.24 8.49
C PHE A 32 -8.51 0.27 9.86
N ASN A 33 -9.71 0.84 9.97
CA ASN A 33 -10.31 1.23 11.25
C ASN A 33 -10.56 0.04 12.20
N THR A 34 -10.60 -1.19 11.69
CA THR A 34 -10.69 -2.40 12.54
C THR A 34 -9.33 -2.85 13.08
N SER A 35 -8.23 -2.31 12.54
CA SER A 35 -6.89 -2.70 12.96
C SER A 35 -6.50 -1.98 14.24
N ILE A 36 -6.10 -2.72 15.26
CA ILE A 36 -5.48 -2.15 16.46
C ILE A 36 -4.19 -1.41 16.14
N THR A 37 -3.59 -1.63 14.95
CA THR A 37 -2.33 -1.02 14.56
C THR A 37 -2.50 0.24 13.68
N TYR A 38 -3.70 0.79 13.57
CA TYR A 38 -3.99 1.97 12.75
C TYR A 38 -4.29 3.19 13.62
N TRP A 39 -3.49 4.25 13.47
CA TRP A 39 -3.65 5.52 14.16
C TRP A 39 -3.82 6.63 13.11
N PRO A 40 -5.07 6.97 12.73
CA PRO A 40 -5.33 8.02 11.76
C PRO A 40 -4.87 9.39 12.27
N ASP A 41 -4.27 10.18 11.39
CA ASP A 41 -3.78 11.54 11.66
C ASP A 41 -4.23 12.45 10.51
N ASP A 42 -5.03 13.47 10.82
CA ASP A 42 -5.62 14.40 9.85
C ASP A 42 -4.60 15.36 9.22
N SER A 43 -3.42 15.50 9.82
CA SER A 43 -2.29 16.25 9.28
C SER A 43 -1.51 15.46 8.22
N VAL A 44 -1.69 14.13 8.16
CA VAL A 44 -0.99 13.27 7.20
C VAL A 44 -1.66 13.31 5.84
N THR A 45 -0.91 13.76 4.84
CA THR A 45 -1.30 13.73 3.42
C THR A 45 -0.49 12.67 2.69
N GLN A 46 -0.95 12.23 1.52
CA GLN A 46 -0.21 11.25 0.73
C GLN A 46 1.22 11.74 0.40
N SER A 47 1.38 13.04 0.18
CA SER A 47 2.67 13.69 -0.09
C SER A 47 3.57 13.84 1.14
N SER A 48 3.04 13.86 2.36
CA SER A 48 3.87 14.00 3.57
C SER A 48 4.48 12.68 4.03
N ILE A 49 3.96 11.55 3.55
CA ILE A 49 4.44 10.21 3.91
C ILE A 49 5.83 9.96 3.32
N LYS A 50 6.80 9.72 4.20
CA LYS A 50 8.16 9.37 3.81
C LYS A 50 8.29 7.85 3.76
N MET A 51 8.42 7.33 2.54
CA MET A 51 8.72 5.92 2.30
C MET A 51 10.19 5.71 2.02
N SER A 52 10.74 4.62 2.54
CA SER A 52 12.08 4.14 2.18
C SER A 52 12.15 3.77 0.69
N LYS A 53 13.36 3.60 0.15
CA LYS A 53 13.53 3.14 -1.23
C LYS A 53 12.90 1.75 -1.41
N GLU A 54 13.12 0.88 -0.44
CA GLU A 54 12.62 -0.49 -0.41
C GLU A 54 11.09 -0.54 -0.35
N GLU A 55 10.46 0.30 0.48
CA GLU A 55 9.00 0.41 0.56
C GLU A 55 8.40 0.85 -0.78
N LYS A 56 9.04 1.81 -1.46
CA LYS A 56 8.60 2.25 -2.80
C LYS A 56 8.71 1.12 -3.83
N ILE A 57 9.81 0.37 -3.81
CA ILE A 57 10.00 -0.79 -4.70
C ILE A 57 8.92 -1.84 -4.44
N LEU A 58 8.65 -2.17 -3.18
CA LEU A 58 7.59 -3.11 -2.81
C LEU A 58 6.21 -2.65 -3.29
N ILE A 59 5.88 -1.37 -3.13
CA ILE A 59 4.62 -0.81 -3.63
C ILE A 59 4.53 -0.96 -5.15
N GLU A 60 5.60 -0.67 -5.90
CA GLU A 60 5.63 -0.82 -7.36
C GLU A 60 5.46 -2.30 -7.79
N MET A 61 6.12 -3.22 -7.09
CA MET A 61 5.98 -4.67 -7.28
C MET A 61 4.54 -5.15 -7.05
N ILE A 62 3.89 -4.68 -5.98
CA ILE A 62 2.48 -5.01 -5.69
C ILE A 62 1.58 -4.47 -6.79
N GLN A 63 1.80 -3.23 -7.23
CA GLN A 63 1.01 -2.63 -8.31
C GLN A 63 1.17 -3.38 -9.64
N ALA A 64 2.37 -3.91 -9.94
CA ALA A 64 2.58 -4.78 -11.08
C ALA A 64 1.73 -6.07 -10.96
N ALA A 65 1.76 -6.74 -9.81
CA ALA A 65 0.92 -7.91 -9.55
C ALA A 65 -0.58 -7.60 -9.69
N GLU A 66 -1.05 -6.44 -9.22
CA GLU A 66 -2.45 -6.01 -9.37
C GLU A 66 -2.88 -5.91 -10.83
N ARG A 67 -1.95 -5.49 -11.71
CA ARG A 67 -2.15 -5.41 -13.17
C ARG A 67 -2.00 -6.75 -13.87
N GLY A 68 -1.47 -7.78 -13.20
CA GLY A 68 -1.15 -9.09 -13.79
C GLY A 68 0.22 -9.15 -14.45
N GLU A 69 1.10 -8.20 -14.13
CA GLU A 69 2.50 -8.15 -14.57
C GLU A 69 3.39 -8.90 -13.55
N SER A 70 4.61 -9.26 -13.96
CA SER A 70 5.59 -9.91 -13.07
C SER A 70 6.22 -8.90 -12.09
N PRO A 71 6.09 -9.12 -10.76
CA PRO A 71 6.80 -8.33 -9.76
C PRO A 71 8.32 -8.50 -9.83
N GLU A 72 8.80 -9.66 -10.26
CA GLU A 72 10.22 -9.96 -10.41
C GLU A 72 10.88 -9.02 -11.43
N ALA A 73 10.19 -8.73 -12.54
CA ALA A 73 10.67 -7.77 -13.54
C ALA A 73 10.87 -6.36 -12.96
N VAL A 74 10.01 -5.93 -12.04
CA VAL A 74 10.19 -4.67 -11.30
C VAL A 74 11.41 -4.75 -10.40
N PHE A 75 11.55 -5.83 -9.62
CA PHE A 75 12.69 -5.99 -8.72
C PHE A 75 14.03 -6.01 -9.47
N ASP A 76 14.09 -6.66 -10.63
CA ASP A 76 15.30 -6.76 -11.46
C ASP A 76 15.74 -5.40 -12.03
N LYS A 77 14.81 -4.47 -12.29
CA LYS A 77 15.13 -3.08 -12.66
C LYS A 77 15.93 -2.35 -11.56
N TYR A 78 15.72 -2.72 -10.29
CA TYR A 78 16.37 -2.07 -9.14
C TYR A 78 17.65 -2.79 -8.66
N LYS A 79 17.99 -3.95 -9.24
CA LYS A 79 19.28 -4.62 -9.01
C LYS A 79 20.42 -4.08 -9.89
N GLN A 80 20.08 -3.38 -10.96
CA GLN A 80 21.02 -2.81 -11.93
C GLN A 80 21.54 -1.45 -11.45
#